data_AF-A0A949TXC5-F1
#
_entry.id   AF-A0A949TXC5-F1
#
_cell.length_a   1.000
_cell.length_b   1.000
_cell.length_c   1.000
_cell.angle_alpha   90.00
_cell.angle_beta   90.00
_cell.angle_gamma   90.00
#
_symmetry.space_group_name_H-M   'P 1'
#
loop_
_entity.id
_entity.type
_entity.pdbx_description
1 polymer ?
#
loop_
_entity_poly.entity_id
_entity_poly.type
_entity_poly.pdbx_seq_one_letter_code
_entity_poly.pdbx_strand_id
1 'polypeptide(L)' 'MATKLEKALKREIDIDGKPYMLTIDPAGLKLVPKGHRKGQEIAWKALVSGDAALTQALNASVAPGS' A
#
# COMPACT_ATOMS: atom_id res chain seq x y z
N MET A 1 -13.79 18.95 10.66
CA MET A 1 -12.67 19.31 9.76
C MET A 1 -11.58 18.27 9.94
N ALA A 2 -11.00 17.75 8.85
CA ALA A 2 -9.86 16.83 8.94
C ALA A 2 -8.55 17.62 8.88
N THR A 3 -7.56 17.22 9.68
CA THR A 3 -6.21 17.79 9.63
C THR A 3 -5.51 17.35 8.36
N LYS A 4 -4.96 18.32 7.60
CA LYS A 4 -4.18 18.01 6.40
C LYS A 4 -2.94 17.19 6.76
N LEU A 5 -2.72 16.13 5.99
CA LEU A 5 -1.52 15.31 6.10
C LEU A 5 -0.37 16.05 5.42
N GLU A 6 0.49 16.69 6.21
CA GLU A 6 1.67 17.39 5.69
C GLU A 6 2.95 16.55 5.78
N LYS A 7 2.97 15.55 6.68
CA LYS A 7 4.14 14.70 6.95
C LYS A 7 3.72 13.24 7.00
N ALA A 8 4.69 12.35 6.76
CA ALA A 8 4.48 10.92 6.83
C ALA A 8 3.95 10.50 8.22
N LEU A 9 2.96 9.62 8.19
CA LEU A 9 2.21 9.13 9.32
C LEU A 9 2.36 7.61 9.39
N LYS A 10 2.90 7.13 10.51
CA LYS A 10 3.33 5.74 10.68
C LYS A 10 2.44 5.01 11.67
N ARG A 11 1.84 3.89 11.28
CA ARG A 11 0.94 3.08 12.13
C ARG A 11 1.26 1.60 11.98
N GLU A 12 1.17 0.88 13.08
CA GLU A 12 1.10 -0.56 13.04
C GLU A 12 -0.36 -0.96 12.82
N ILE A 13 -0.59 -1.92 11.93
CA ILE A 13 -1.90 -2.52 11.68
C ILE A 13 -1.76 -4.03 11.62
N ASP A 14 -2.83 -4.74 11.92
CA ASP A 14 -2.92 -6.19 11.75
C ASP A 14 -3.73 -6.51 10.49
N ILE A 15 -3.22 -7.43 9.68
CA ILE A 15 -3.92 -7.99 8.52
C ILE A 15 -3.78 -9.50 8.61
N ASP A 16 -4.91 -10.20 8.77
CA ASP A 16 -4.97 -11.65 8.90
C ASP A 16 -4.03 -12.22 9.98
N GLY A 17 -3.93 -11.54 11.13
CA GLY A 17 -3.08 -11.95 12.25
C GLY A 17 -1.58 -11.67 12.04
N LYS A 18 -1.22 -10.94 10.99
CA LYS A 18 0.16 -10.54 10.69
C LYS A 18 0.33 -9.03 10.90
N PRO A 19 1.35 -8.60 11.66
CA PRO A 19 1.61 -7.19 11.87
C PRO A 19 2.30 -6.54 10.66
N TYR A 20 1.78 -5.40 10.24
CA TYR A 20 2.34 -4.55 9.20
C TYR A 20 2.57 -3.13 9.69
N MET A 21 3.59 -2.49 9.13
CA MET A 21 3.84 -1.08 9.25
C MET A 21 3.23 -0.35 8.06
N LEU A 22 2.15 0.40 8.30
CA LEU A 22 1.54 1.33 7.36
C LEU A 22 2.20 2.71 7.49
N THR A 23 2.71 3.22 6.39
CA THR A 23 3.13 4.62 6.25
C THR A 23 2.18 5.31 5.28
N ILE A 24 1.59 6.42 5.69
CA ILE A 24 0.71 7.27 4.88
C ILE A 24 1.38 8.63 4.75
N ASP A 25 1.51 9.14 3.54
CA ASP A 25 2.07 10.47 3.30
C ASP A 25 1.28 11.22 2.19
N PRO A 26 1.62 12.47 1.86
CA PRO A 26 0.90 13.22 0.83
C PRO A 26 0.95 12.60 -0.58
N ALA A 27 1.88 11.68 -0.86
CA ALA A 27 2.03 11.05 -2.17
C ALA A 27 1.29 9.70 -2.26
N GLY A 28 1.21 8.95 -1.15
CA GLY A 28 0.55 7.66 -1.15
C GLY A 28 0.57 6.92 0.18
N LEU A 29 0.46 5.60 0.06
CA LEU A 29 0.58 4.65 1.16
C LEU A 29 1.66 3.62 0.87
N LYS A 30 2.32 3.17 1.93
CA LYS A 30 3.30 2.08 1.92
C LYS A 30 3.01 1.12 3.04
N LEU A 31 2.94 -0.16 2.73
CA LEU A 31 2.66 -1.22 3.67
C LEU A 31 3.82 -2.22 3.69
N VAL A 32 4.47 -2.37 4.85
CA VAL A 32 5.65 -3.23 5.01
C VAL A 32 5.38 -4.25 6.12
N PRO A 33 5.51 -5.56 5.89
CA PRO A 33 5.43 -6.55 6.98
C PRO A 33 6.47 -6.25 8.06
N LYS A 34 6.10 -6.39 9.34
CA LYS A 34 7.01 -6.10 10.45
C LYS A 34 8.22 -7.03 10.42
N GLY A 35 9.42 -6.47 10.57
CA GLY A 35 10.69 -7.21 10.43
C GLY A 35 11.20 -7.34 8.99
N HIS A 36 10.44 -6.87 7.99
CA HIS A 36 10.84 -6.86 6.59
C HIS A 36 11.19 -5.45 6.11
N ARG A 37 12.02 -5.37 5.06
CA ARG A 37 12.36 -4.11 4.38
C ARG A 37 11.61 -3.88 3.08
N LYS A 38 11.09 -4.96 2.48
CA LYS A 38 10.29 -4.92 1.24
C LYS A 38 8.81 -4.86 1.60
N GLY A 39 8.08 -3.96 0.94
CA GLY A 39 6.65 -3.78 1.13
C GLY A 39 6.00 -3.25 -0.14
N GLN A 40 4.68 -3.16 -0.12
CA GLN A 40 3.89 -2.65 -1.23
C GLN A 40 3.67 -1.14 -1.08
N GLU A 41 3.75 -0.40 -2.19
CA GLU A 41 3.53 1.04 -2.22
C GLU A 41 2.53 1.40 -3.32
N ILE A 42 1.62 2.31 -3.02
CA ILE A 42 0.58 2.77 -3.95
C ILE A 42 0.43 4.29 -3.80
N ALA A 43 0.60 5.02 -4.90
CA ALA A 43 0.34 6.46 -4.95
C ALA A 43 -1.17 6.75 -4.95
N TRP A 44 -1.59 7.88 -4.37
CA TRP A 44 -3.02 8.25 -4.32
C TRP A 44 -3.67 8.29 -5.69
N LYS A 45 -2.95 8.81 -6.71
CA LYS A 45 -3.46 8.87 -8.09
C LYS A 45 -3.82 7.49 -8.62
N ALA A 46 -2.96 6.49 -8.39
CA ALA A 46 -3.18 5.12 -8.86
C ALA A 46 -4.29 4.41 -8.07
N LEU A 47 -4.49 4.79 -6.80
CA LEU A 47 -5.61 4.31 -5.98
C LEU A 47 -6.96 4.89 -6.47
N VAL A 48 -7.01 6.18 -6.78
CA VAL A 48 -8.22 6.88 -7.22
C VAL A 48 -8.55 6.61 -8.69
N SER A 49 -7.55 6.44 -9.56
CA SER A 49 -7.77 6.12 -10.97
C SER A 49 -8.20 4.66 -11.19
N GLY A 50 -7.97 3.77 -10.20
CA GLY A 50 -8.19 2.34 -10.34
C GLY A 50 -7.07 1.59 -11.08
N ASP A 51 -6.05 2.29 -11.58
CA ASP A 51 -4.93 1.69 -12.30
C ASP A 51 -4.10 0.75 -11.41
N ALA A 52 -4.00 1.04 -10.11
CA ALA A 52 -3.29 0.17 -9.18
C ALA A 52 -3.99 -1.19 -8.99
N ALA A 53 -5.32 -1.22 -9.07
CA ALA A 53 -6.11 -2.45 -8.99
C ALA A 53 -6.06 -3.21 -10.32
N LEU A 54 -6.19 -2.51 -11.46
CA LEU A 54 -6.13 -3.12 -12.79
C LEU A 54 -4.74 -3.69 -13.10
N THR A 55 -3.67 -2.95 -12.79
CA THR A 55 -2.29 -3.41 -13.05
C THR A 55 -1.93 -4.60 -12.17
N GLN A 56 -2.36 -4.62 -10.89
CA GLN A 56 -2.16 -5.79 -10.03
C GLN A 56 -2.98 -7.00 -10.50
N ALA A 57 -4.25 -6.82 -10.87
CA ALA A 57 -5.08 -7.89 -11.41
C ALA A 57 -4.51 -8.44 -12.74
N LEU A 58 -4.03 -7.55 -13.61
CA LEU A 58 -3.39 -7.93 -14.87
C LEU A 58 -2.10 -8.72 -14.62
N ASN A 59 -1.19 -8.20 -13.80
CA ASN A 59 0.05 -8.89 -13.45
C ASN A 59 -0.20 -10.26 -12.79
N ALA A 60 -1.24 -10.38 -11.95
CA ALA A 60 -1.65 -11.64 -11.36
C ALA A 60 -2.23 -12.62 -12.40
N SER A 61 -2.93 -12.11 -13.43
CA SER A 61 -3.51 -12.93 -14.50
C SER A 61 -2.51 -13.42 -15.56
N VAL A 62 -1.38 -12.71 -15.73
CA VAL A 62 -0.32 -13.07 -16.71
C VAL A 62 0.90 -13.73 -16.08
N ALA A 63 0.95 -13.83 -14.74
CA ALA A 63 1.95 -14.65 -14.08
C ALA A 63 1.76 -16.11 -14.54
N PRO A 64 2.76 -16.74 -15.17
CA PRO A 64 2.64 -18.12 -15.62
C PRO A 64 2.30 -19.00 -14.41
N GLY A 65 1.19 -19.74 -14.49
CA GLY A 65 0.89 -20.79 -13.54
C GLY A 65 2.10 -21.73 -13.43
N SER A 66 2.46 -22.04 -12.18
CA SER A 66 3.48 -23.05 -11.85
C SER A 66 3.13 -24.42 -12.42
#